data_AF-A0A0A0F262-F1
#
_entry.id   AF-A0A0A0F262-F1
#
_cell.length_a   1.000
_cell.length_b   1.000
_cell.length_c   1.000
_cell.angle_alpha   90.00
_cell.angle_beta   90.00
_cell.angle_gamma   90.00
#
_symmetry.space_group_name_H-M   'P 1'
#
loop_
_entity.id
_entity.type
_entity.pdbx_description
1 polymer ?
#
loop_
_entity_poly.entity_id
_entity_poly.type
_entity_poly.pdbx_seq_one_letter_code
_entity_poly.pdbx_strand_id
1 'polypeptide(L)'
;MTPADKLSSDLDYVARAVRRNDRTAGVPSIYFMWALLVAIGFALPDFRPAWAGPYWLVAGIGGGLASWWLAVREERRCGTIDRDLGRRFGLHWLVGGVGFLVCWLPVLRGAPMETMAGNFLLVGGLVYALAGIHLERPMLWSGLLMLAAYVVLSVFAPPYTWTITGLAIGLSLLWAGVATRRQQPPAAHA
;
A
#
# COMPACT_ATOMS: atom_id res chain seq x y z
N MET A 1 -45.91 3.77 -12.95
CA MET A 1 -44.81 4.23 -12.09
C MET A 1 -45.36 5.35 -11.23
N THR A 2 -45.40 5.17 -9.91
CA THR A 2 -45.97 6.16 -9.00
C THR A 2 -44.95 7.25 -8.68
N PRO A 3 -45.38 8.43 -8.21
CA PRO A 3 -44.46 9.47 -7.73
C PRO A 3 -43.50 8.97 -6.63
N ALA A 4 -43.95 8.01 -5.79
CA ALA A 4 -43.13 7.40 -4.75
C ALA A 4 -42.00 6.52 -5.34
N ASP A 5 -42.28 5.74 -6.39
CA ASP A 5 -41.28 4.90 -7.07
C ASP A 5 -40.17 5.76 -7.69
N LYS A 6 -40.56 6.90 -8.28
CA LYS A 6 -39.61 7.86 -8.87
C LYS A 6 -38.72 8.50 -7.81
N LEU A 7 -39.31 8.94 -6.69
CA LEU A 7 -38.55 9.52 -5.57
C LEU A 7 -37.56 8.53 -4.97
N SER A 8 -37.96 7.27 -4.77
CA SER A 8 -37.03 6.23 -4.27
C SER A 8 -35.86 6.00 -5.23
N SER A 9 -36.14 5.92 -6.54
CA SER A 9 -35.09 5.74 -7.55
C SER A 9 -34.12 6.92 -7.60
N ASP A 10 -34.62 8.15 -7.50
CA ASP A 10 -33.80 9.36 -7.52
C ASP A 10 -32.93 9.44 -6.25
N LEU A 11 -33.50 9.10 -5.09
CA LEU A 11 -32.75 9.01 -3.83
C LEU A 11 -31.68 7.93 -3.88
N ASP A 12 -31.97 6.76 -4.45
CA ASP A 12 -30.99 5.68 -4.64
C ASP A 12 -29.89 6.09 -5.62
N TYR A 13 -30.23 6.86 -6.65
CA TYR A 13 -29.25 7.41 -7.58
C TYR A 13 -28.34 8.42 -6.89
N VAL A 14 -28.89 9.39 -6.16
CA VAL A 14 -28.13 10.38 -5.40
C VAL A 14 -27.27 9.70 -4.33
N ALA A 15 -27.83 8.77 -3.56
CA ALA A 15 -27.09 8.01 -2.56
C ALA A 15 -25.92 7.23 -3.17
N ARG A 16 -26.12 6.61 -4.34
CA ARG A 16 -25.03 5.92 -5.06
C ARG A 16 -24.00 6.91 -5.60
N ALA A 17 -24.43 8.04 -6.16
CA ALA A 17 -23.53 9.07 -6.68
C ALA A 17 -22.66 9.67 -5.56
N VAL A 18 -23.27 9.99 -4.42
CA VAL A 18 -22.57 10.47 -3.21
C VAL A 18 -21.58 9.42 -2.71
N ARG A 19 -21.99 8.16 -2.51
CA ARG A 19 -21.08 7.07 -2.08
C ARG A 19 -19.94 6.81 -3.07
N ARG A 20 -20.15 7.05 -4.36
CA ARG A 20 -19.12 6.88 -5.39
C ARG A 20 -18.10 8.03 -5.36
N ASN A 21 -18.53 9.22 -4.96
CA ASN A 21 -17.69 10.40 -4.77
C ASN A 21 -16.98 10.42 -3.41
N ASP A 22 -17.54 9.73 -2.41
CA ASP A 22 -17.00 9.62 -1.04
C ASP A 22 -15.86 8.59 -0.90
N ARG A 23 -15.33 8.11 -2.02
CA ARG A 23 -14.14 7.23 -2.00
C ARG A 23 -12.93 8.07 -1.61
N THR A 24 -12.48 7.90 -0.37
CA THR A 24 -11.25 8.51 0.14
C THR A 24 -10.07 8.18 -0.77
N ALA A 25 -9.53 9.19 -1.44
CA ALA A 25 -8.17 9.13 -1.94
C ALA A 25 -7.28 9.00 -0.69
N GLY A 26 -6.46 7.96 -0.57
CA GLY A 26 -5.60 7.77 0.60
C GLY A 26 -4.62 8.93 0.82
N VAL A 27 -3.69 8.76 1.75
CA VAL A 27 -2.80 9.87 2.14
C VAL A 27 -1.52 9.85 1.31
N PRO A 28 -1.30 10.78 0.35
CA PRO A 28 -0.18 10.71 -0.59
C PRO A 28 1.20 10.66 0.07
N SER A 29 1.38 11.39 1.18
CA SER A 29 2.64 11.45 1.91
C SER A 29 3.07 10.09 2.47
N ILE A 30 2.11 9.23 2.83
CA ILE A 30 2.40 7.87 3.30
C ILE A 30 3.08 7.07 2.18
N TYR A 31 2.54 7.14 0.96
CA TYR A 31 3.11 6.46 -0.20
C TYR A 31 4.51 6.93 -0.54
N PHE A 32 4.75 8.25 -0.57
CA PHE A 32 6.08 8.79 -0.87
C PHE A 32 7.11 8.42 0.20
N MET A 33 6.69 8.44 1.47
CA MET A 33 7.54 8.01 2.57
C MET A 33 7.95 6.54 2.40
N TRP A 34 6.97 5.65 2.22
CA TRP A 34 7.26 4.22 2.07
C TRP A 34 8.02 3.91 0.78
N ALA A 35 7.79 4.64 -0.30
CA ALA A 35 8.58 4.50 -1.51
C ALA A 35 10.08 4.69 -1.25
N LEU A 36 10.43 5.73 -0.50
CA LEU A 36 11.82 6.03 -0.14
C LEU A 36 12.37 4.99 0.84
N LEU A 37 11.62 4.70 1.90
CA LEU A 37 12.08 3.77 2.94
C LEU A 37 12.29 2.36 2.38
N VAL A 38 11.37 1.88 1.55
CA VAL A 38 11.47 0.56 0.92
C VAL A 38 12.64 0.51 -0.05
N ALA A 39 12.80 1.51 -0.91
CA ALA A 39 13.91 1.51 -1.88
C ALA A 39 15.28 1.45 -1.16
N ILE A 40 15.46 2.20 -0.08
CA ILE A 40 16.69 2.17 0.72
C ILE A 40 16.83 0.83 1.46
N GLY A 41 15.80 0.42 2.19
CA GLY A 41 15.83 -0.78 3.04
C GLY A 41 16.07 -2.07 2.28
N PHE A 42 15.54 -2.17 1.05
CA PHE A 42 15.75 -3.32 0.18
C PHE A 42 17.07 -3.27 -0.60
N ALA A 43 17.73 -2.11 -0.71
CA ALA A 43 19.09 -2.08 -1.25
C ALA A 43 20.12 -2.61 -0.22
N LEU A 44 19.83 -2.50 1.08
CA LEU A 44 20.79 -2.87 2.13
C LEU A 44 21.23 -4.33 2.10
N PRO A 45 20.37 -5.35 1.91
CA PRO A 45 20.83 -6.75 1.81
C PRO A 45 21.90 -6.99 0.74
N ASP A 46 21.80 -6.29 -0.40
CA ASP A 46 22.75 -6.46 -1.50
C ASP A 46 24.08 -5.73 -1.26
N PHE A 47 24.04 -4.54 -0.65
CA PHE A 47 25.24 -3.69 -0.52
C PHE A 47 25.86 -3.67 0.88
N ARG A 48 25.04 -3.73 1.93
CA ARG A 48 25.41 -3.59 3.35
C ARG A 48 24.50 -4.45 4.26
N PRO A 49 24.53 -5.79 4.16
CA PRO A 49 23.56 -6.68 4.79
C PRO A 49 23.47 -6.53 6.31
N ALA A 50 24.59 -6.23 6.99
CA ALA A 50 24.63 -5.99 8.44
C ALA A 50 23.71 -4.83 8.91
N TRP A 51 23.39 -3.89 8.02
CA TRP A 51 22.55 -2.73 8.33
C TRP A 51 21.06 -2.97 8.05
N ALA A 52 20.70 -4.03 7.30
CA ALA A 52 19.31 -4.27 6.89
C ALA A 52 18.38 -4.46 8.10
N GLY A 53 18.78 -5.30 9.06
CA GLY A 53 18.00 -5.53 10.29
C GLY A 53 17.79 -4.26 11.13
N PRO A 54 18.87 -3.57 11.55
CA PRO A 54 18.77 -2.32 12.31
C PRO A 54 17.98 -1.23 11.58
N TYR A 55 18.16 -1.13 10.26
CA TYR A 55 17.38 -0.19 9.44
C TYR A 55 15.88 -0.49 9.55
N TRP A 56 15.45 -1.73 9.33
CA TRP A 56 14.04 -2.09 9.39
C TRP A 56 13.44 -1.99 10.80
N LEU A 57 14.24 -2.18 11.85
CA LEU A 57 13.79 -1.95 13.22
C LEU A 57 13.43 -0.47 13.43
N VAL A 58 14.26 0.46 12.96
CA VAL A 58 14.03 1.90 13.13
C VAL A 58 13.03 2.43 12.10
N ALA A 59 13.30 2.22 10.81
CA ALA A 59 12.50 2.71 9.70
C ALA A 59 11.14 2.01 9.60
N GLY A 60 11.05 0.72 9.95
CA GLY A 60 9.78 -0.01 9.96
C GLY A 60 8.84 0.48 11.07
N ILE A 61 9.32 0.53 12.32
CA ILE A 61 8.52 1.04 13.45
C ILE A 61 8.23 2.53 13.26
N GLY A 62 9.25 3.32 12.93
CA GLY A 62 9.11 4.76 12.66
C GLY A 62 8.18 5.06 11.50
N GLY A 63 8.27 4.31 10.40
CA GLY A 63 7.39 4.42 9.24
C GLY A 63 5.93 4.06 9.58
N GLY A 64 5.71 3.04 10.40
CA GLY A 64 4.38 2.68 10.91
C GLY A 64 3.75 3.80 11.76
N LEU A 65 4.51 4.31 12.75
CA LEU A 65 4.07 5.43 13.60
C LEU A 65 3.84 6.72 12.80
N ALA A 66 4.72 7.03 11.85
CA ALA A 66 4.56 8.18 10.96
C ALA A 66 3.33 8.02 10.06
N SER A 67 3.05 6.83 9.55
CA SER A 67 1.85 6.54 8.76
C SER A 67 0.58 6.76 9.58
N TRP A 68 0.55 6.27 10.82
CA TRP A 68 -0.55 6.51 11.75
C TRP A 68 -0.78 8.00 12.00
N TRP A 69 0.30 8.73 12.32
CA TRP A 69 0.22 10.18 12.55
C TRP A 69 -0.26 10.96 11.32
N LEU A 70 0.25 10.62 10.12
CA LEU A 70 -0.18 11.23 8.86
C LEU A 70 -1.66 10.95 8.57
N ALA A 71 -2.13 9.72 8.81
CA ALA A 71 -3.54 9.36 8.65
C ALA A 71 -4.45 10.17 9.59
N VAL A 72 -4.14 10.18 10.89
CA VAL A 72 -4.90 10.97 11.90
C VAL A 72 -4.88 12.46 11.58
N ARG A 73 -3.76 12.99 11.09
CA ARG A 73 -3.65 14.39 10.69
C ARG A 73 -4.56 14.71 9.50
N GLU A 74 -4.64 13.83 8.52
CA GLU A 74 -5.48 14.02 7.34
C GLU A 74 -6.97 13.88 7.69
N GLU A 75 -7.37 12.87 8.47
CA GLU A 75 -8.74 12.72 8.97
C GLU A 75 -9.23 13.99 9.69
N ARG A 76 -8.38 14.56 10.56
CA ARG A 76 -8.69 15.81 11.26
C ARG A 76 -8.85 17.00 10.31
N ARG A 77 -8.12 17.04 9.19
CA ARG A 77 -8.22 18.10 8.18
C ARG A 77 -9.48 17.96 7.33
N CYS A 78 -9.87 16.73 7.02
CA CYS A 78 -11.09 16.43 6.28
C CYS A 78 -12.36 16.58 7.14
N GLY A 79 -12.23 16.62 8.47
CA GLY A 79 -13.35 16.80 9.39
C GLY A 79 -14.24 15.55 9.53
N THR A 80 -13.83 14.43 8.96
CA THR A 80 -14.54 13.15 9.00
C THR A 80 -13.66 12.08 9.64
N ILE A 81 -14.19 11.40 10.66
CA ILE A 81 -13.55 10.25 11.29
C ILE A 81 -14.44 9.03 11.02
N ASP A 82 -14.06 8.21 10.04
CA ASP A 82 -14.71 6.94 9.76
C ASP A 82 -13.96 5.80 10.47
N ARG A 83 -14.49 5.39 11.63
CA ARG A 83 -13.88 4.32 12.43
C ARG A 83 -13.93 2.95 11.74
N ASP A 84 -14.95 2.70 10.93
CA ASP A 84 -15.09 1.42 10.24
C ASP A 84 -14.08 1.32 9.11
N LEU A 85 -13.87 2.41 8.37
CA LEU A 85 -12.81 2.49 7.37
C LEU A 85 -11.43 2.30 8.01
N GLY A 86 -11.14 3.05 9.09
CA GLY A 86 -9.87 2.91 9.83
C GLY A 86 -9.64 1.48 10.33
N ARG A 87 -10.67 0.80 10.83
CA ARG A 87 -10.59 -0.62 11.24
C ARG A 87 -10.29 -1.54 10.06
N ARG A 88 -10.90 -1.33 8.89
CA ARG A 88 -10.62 -2.14 7.69
C ARG A 88 -9.17 -1.96 7.21
N PHE A 89 -8.69 -0.72 7.19
CA PHE A 89 -7.26 -0.43 6.91
C PHE A 89 -6.35 -1.15 7.91
N GLY A 90 -6.61 -0.99 9.21
CA GLY A 90 -5.82 -1.63 10.26
C GLY A 90 -5.78 -3.15 10.14
N LEU A 91 -6.94 -3.80 9.92
CA LEU A 91 -7.02 -5.25 9.72
C LEU A 91 -6.30 -5.69 8.45
N HIS A 92 -6.47 -4.97 7.34
CA HIS A 92 -5.82 -5.31 6.08
C HIS A 92 -4.29 -5.26 6.19
N TRP A 93 -3.75 -4.19 6.78
CA TRP A 93 -2.31 -4.05 7.00
C TRP A 93 -1.78 -5.01 8.05
N LEU A 94 -2.58 -5.37 9.06
CA LEU A 94 -2.22 -6.41 10.02
C LEU A 94 -2.07 -7.77 9.33
N VAL A 95 -3.04 -8.16 8.50
CA VAL A 95 -2.98 -9.40 7.71
C VAL A 95 -1.78 -9.36 6.77
N GLY A 96 -1.53 -8.23 6.10
CA GLY A 96 -0.35 -8.06 5.26
C GLY A 96 0.97 -8.20 6.03
N GLY A 97 1.05 -7.59 7.23
CA GLY A 97 2.20 -7.69 8.12
C GLY A 97 2.46 -9.13 8.58
N VAL A 98 1.41 -9.85 8.99
CA VAL A 98 1.50 -11.28 9.30
C VAL A 98 1.96 -12.07 8.07
N GLY A 99 1.44 -11.77 6.88
CA GLY A 99 1.89 -12.37 5.62
C GLY A 99 3.40 -12.20 5.39
N PHE A 100 3.93 -11.00 5.59
CA PHE A 100 5.38 -10.74 5.47
C PHE A 100 6.20 -11.49 6.52
N LEU A 101 5.69 -11.67 7.74
CA LEU A 101 6.36 -12.49 8.76
C LEU A 101 6.39 -13.96 8.34
N VAL A 102 5.29 -14.49 7.78
CA VAL A 102 5.21 -15.87 7.31
C VAL A 102 6.18 -16.15 6.15
N CYS A 103 6.51 -15.14 5.33
CA CYS A 103 7.52 -15.26 4.26
C CYS A 103 8.91 -15.67 4.76
N TRP A 104 9.21 -15.53 6.06
CA TRP A 104 10.47 -15.97 6.65
C TRP A 104 10.56 -17.49 6.85
N LEU A 105 9.43 -18.21 6.90
CA LEU A 105 9.43 -19.64 7.22
C LEU A 105 10.35 -20.49 6.32
N PRO A 106 10.38 -20.32 4.98
CA PRO A 106 11.30 -21.08 4.14
C PRO A 106 12.77 -20.80 4.48
N VAL A 107 13.14 -19.54 4.71
CA VAL A 107 14.52 -19.15 5.08
C VAL A 107 14.91 -19.75 6.43
N LEU A 108 14.00 -19.72 7.42
CA LEU A 108 14.20 -20.36 8.72
C LEU A 108 14.33 -21.90 8.61
N ARG A 109 13.88 -22.49 7.50
CA ARG A 109 14.03 -23.91 7.15
C ARG A 109 15.22 -24.20 6.25
N GLY A 110 16.07 -23.21 5.96
CA GLY A 110 17.30 -23.36 5.17
C GLY A 110 17.17 -23.01 3.69
N ALA A 111 16.06 -22.42 3.25
CA ALA A 111 15.96 -21.89 1.89
C ALA A 111 16.90 -20.68 1.69
N PRO A 112 17.36 -20.42 0.45
CA PRO A 112 18.17 -19.24 0.14
C PRO A 112 17.45 -17.93 0.51
N MET A 113 18.21 -16.95 0.98
CA MET A 113 17.67 -15.65 1.41
C MET A 113 16.99 -14.92 0.25
N GLU A 114 17.44 -15.14 -0.98
CA GLU A 114 16.94 -14.56 -2.22
C GLU A 114 15.47 -14.95 -2.49
N THR A 115 15.05 -16.14 -2.02
CA THR A 115 13.64 -16.57 -2.08
C THR A 115 12.73 -15.58 -1.35
N MET A 116 13.24 -14.91 -0.31
CA MET A 116 12.47 -13.94 0.46
C MET A 116 12.17 -12.68 -0.37
N ALA A 117 13.08 -12.20 -1.22
CA ALA A 117 12.83 -11.03 -2.08
C ALA A 117 11.62 -11.26 -3.00
N GLY A 118 11.56 -12.44 -3.65
CA GLY A 118 10.40 -12.85 -4.44
C GLY A 118 9.11 -12.95 -3.61
N ASN A 119 9.17 -13.59 -2.44
CA ASN A 119 8.01 -13.72 -1.55
C ASN A 119 7.45 -12.36 -1.08
N PHE A 120 8.32 -11.36 -0.88
CA PHE A 120 7.88 -10.01 -0.54
C PHE A 120 7.11 -9.34 -1.68
N LEU A 121 7.50 -9.54 -2.95
CA LEU A 121 6.71 -9.05 -4.09
C LEU A 121 5.40 -9.80 -4.27
N LEU A 122 5.38 -11.10 -4.03
CA LEU A 122 4.16 -11.90 -4.11
C LEU A 122 3.15 -11.44 -3.05
N VAL A 123 3.56 -11.43 -1.78
CA VAL A 123 2.69 -11.01 -0.66
C VAL A 123 2.34 -9.53 -0.77
N GLY A 124 3.31 -8.67 -1.05
CA GLY A 124 3.07 -7.25 -1.28
C GLY A 124 2.10 -7.04 -2.44
N GLY A 125 2.33 -7.67 -3.58
CA GLY A 125 1.45 -7.58 -4.74
C GLY A 125 0.01 -7.96 -4.43
N LEU A 126 -0.21 -9.06 -3.71
CA LEU A 126 -1.54 -9.47 -3.26
C LEU A 126 -2.17 -8.48 -2.28
N VAL A 127 -1.43 -8.07 -1.25
CA VAL A 127 -1.90 -7.13 -0.22
C VAL A 127 -2.30 -5.80 -0.85
N TYR A 128 -1.46 -5.24 -1.73
CA TYR A 128 -1.74 -3.96 -2.38
C TYR A 128 -2.84 -4.08 -3.44
N ALA A 129 -2.88 -5.17 -4.22
CA ALA A 129 -3.95 -5.38 -5.20
C ALA A 129 -5.32 -5.52 -4.51
N LEU A 130 -5.37 -6.30 -3.42
CA LEU A 130 -6.57 -6.43 -2.60
C LEU A 130 -6.96 -5.09 -2.00
N ALA A 131 -6.04 -4.33 -1.40
CA ALA A 131 -6.29 -2.94 -0.96
C ALA A 131 -6.92 -2.09 -2.07
N GLY A 132 -6.42 -2.25 -3.29
CA GLY A 132 -6.98 -1.69 -4.53
C GLY A 132 -8.47 -1.94 -4.75
N ILE A 133 -8.94 -3.14 -4.39
CA ILE A 133 -10.31 -3.60 -4.63
C ILE A 133 -11.27 -3.09 -3.54
N HIS A 134 -10.85 -3.12 -2.28
CA HIS A 134 -11.75 -2.92 -1.13
C HIS A 134 -11.49 -1.64 -0.29
N LEU A 135 -10.35 -0.99 -0.45
CA LEU A 135 -9.98 0.22 0.30
C LEU A 135 -9.82 1.41 -0.65
N GLU A 136 -8.78 1.39 -1.50
CA GLU A 136 -8.41 2.54 -2.31
C GLU A 136 -7.87 2.16 -3.69
N ARG A 137 -8.54 2.66 -4.73
CA ARG A 137 -8.33 2.24 -6.12
C ARG A 137 -6.89 2.43 -6.66
N PRO A 138 -6.13 3.48 -6.28
CA PRO A 138 -4.73 3.63 -6.72
C PRO A 138 -3.84 2.42 -6.43
N MET A 139 -4.07 1.72 -5.31
CA MET A 139 -3.24 0.58 -4.90
C MET A 139 -3.38 -0.64 -5.80
N LEU A 140 -4.49 -0.77 -6.56
CA LEU A 140 -4.71 -1.91 -7.44
C LEU A 140 -3.57 -2.06 -8.45
N TRP A 141 -3.22 -0.96 -9.11
CA TRP A 141 -2.18 -0.95 -10.13
C TRP A 141 -0.80 -1.18 -9.54
N SER A 142 -0.55 -0.65 -8.35
CA SER A 142 0.69 -0.89 -7.61
C SER A 142 0.85 -2.37 -7.26
N GLY A 143 -0.22 -3.02 -6.79
CA GLY A 143 -0.19 -4.46 -6.50
C GLY A 143 0.02 -5.30 -7.75
N LEU A 144 -0.67 -5.00 -8.86
CA LEU A 144 -0.46 -5.69 -10.14
C LEU A 144 0.96 -5.52 -10.68
N LEU A 145 1.55 -4.34 -10.52
CA LEU A 145 2.94 -4.09 -10.91
C LEU A 145 3.92 -4.93 -10.08
N MET A 146 3.70 -5.04 -8.76
CA MET A 146 4.52 -5.90 -7.90
C MET A 146 4.37 -7.39 -8.26
N LEU A 147 3.17 -7.86 -8.61
CA LEU A 147 2.95 -9.24 -9.07
C LEU A 147 3.65 -9.51 -10.41
N ALA A 148 3.61 -8.56 -11.35
CA ALA A 148 4.36 -8.66 -12.59
C ALA A 148 5.87 -8.71 -12.32
N ALA A 149 6.38 -7.85 -11.43
CA ALA A 149 7.77 -7.86 -11.02
C ALA A 149 8.17 -9.19 -10.34
N TYR A 150 7.30 -9.78 -9.53
CA TYR A 150 7.51 -11.11 -8.94
C TYR A 150 7.73 -12.19 -10.02
N VAL A 151 6.88 -12.21 -11.06
CA VAL A 151 7.03 -13.17 -12.17
C VAL A 151 8.36 -12.98 -12.88
N VAL A 152 8.72 -11.73 -13.20
CA VAL A 152 10.00 -11.42 -13.87
C VAL A 152 11.19 -11.85 -13.01
N LEU A 153 11.23 -11.48 -11.73
CA LEU A 153 12.32 -11.86 -10.82
C LEU A 153 12.43 -13.37 -10.63
N SER A 154 11.30 -14.06 -10.56
CA SER A 154 11.28 -15.52 -10.38
C SER A 154 11.74 -16.29 -11.62
N VAL A 155 11.48 -15.76 -12.81
CA VAL A 155 11.87 -16.41 -14.08
C VAL A 155 13.32 -16.11 -14.46
N PHE A 156 13.77 -14.87 -14.27
CA PHE A 156 15.08 -14.43 -14.77
C PHE A 156 16.19 -14.44 -13.71
N ALA A 157 15.85 -14.48 -12.42
CA ALA A 157 16.80 -14.51 -11.30
C ALA A 157 18.01 -13.56 -11.46
N PRO A 158 17.78 -12.25 -11.72
CA PRO A 158 18.86 -11.29 -11.93
C PRO A 158 19.70 -11.08 -10.65
N PRO A 159 20.97 -10.65 -10.78
CA PRO A 159 21.76 -10.20 -9.64
C PRO A 159 21.09 -8.98 -8.98
N TYR A 160 21.40 -8.73 -7.70
CA TYR A 160 20.81 -7.63 -6.92
C TYR A 160 19.28 -7.76 -6.77
N THR A 161 18.80 -8.98 -6.53
CA THR A 161 17.38 -9.32 -6.44
C THR A 161 16.65 -8.46 -5.39
N TRP A 162 17.32 -8.13 -4.28
CA TRP A 162 16.75 -7.28 -3.23
C TRP A 162 16.58 -5.83 -3.69
N THR A 163 17.60 -5.24 -4.31
CA THR A 163 17.57 -3.88 -4.83
C THR A 163 16.49 -3.73 -5.90
N ILE A 164 16.41 -4.68 -6.84
CA ILE A 164 15.39 -4.68 -7.90
C ILE A 164 13.99 -4.78 -7.28
N THR A 165 13.82 -5.63 -6.27
CA THR A 165 12.56 -5.73 -5.50
C THR A 165 12.20 -4.40 -4.84
N GLY A 166 13.15 -3.77 -4.16
CA GLY A 166 12.99 -2.47 -3.53
C GLY A 166 12.57 -1.37 -4.48
N LEU A 167 13.20 -1.32 -5.66
CA LEU A 167 12.85 -0.38 -6.72
C LEU A 167 11.45 -0.66 -7.28
N ALA A 168 11.10 -1.92 -7.52
CA ALA A 168 9.78 -2.29 -8.02
C ALA A 168 8.67 -1.86 -7.04
N ILE A 169 8.84 -2.15 -5.74
CA ILE A 169 7.88 -1.73 -4.71
C ILE A 169 7.90 -0.19 -4.59
N GLY A 170 9.08 0.43 -4.53
CA GLY A 170 9.25 1.88 -4.41
C GLY A 170 8.56 2.64 -5.55
N LEU A 171 8.78 2.25 -6.80
CA LEU A 171 8.12 2.84 -7.98
C LEU A 171 6.60 2.62 -7.95
N SER A 172 6.16 1.43 -7.52
CA SER A 172 4.73 1.13 -7.35
C SER A 172 4.07 2.06 -6.34
N LEU A 173 4.76 2.37 -5.24
CA LEU A 173 4.31 3.30 -4.21
C LEU A 173 4.37 4.75 -4.67
N LEU A 174 5.43 5.16 -5.38
CA LEU A 174 5.50 6.48 -6.02
C LEU A 174 4.32 6.71 -6.94
N TRP A 175 3.98 5.71 -7.76
CA TRP A 175 2.80 5.77 -8.63
C TRP A 175 1.51 5.92 -7.83
N ALA A 176 1.30 5.13 -6.78
CA ALA A 176 0.12 5.26 -5.92
C ALA A 176 0.03 6.67 -5.31
N GLY A 177 1.14 7.22 -4.83
CA GLY A 177 1.19 8.58 -4.30
C GLY A 177 0.82 9.64 -5.34
N VAL A 178 1.34 9.54 -6.57
CA VAL A 178 1.00 10.45 -7.67
C VAL A 178 -0.46 10.31 -8.08
N ALA A 179 -0.96 9.08 -8.25
CA ALA A 179 -2.34 8.82 -8.65
C ALA A 179 -3.33 9.31 -7.59
N THR A 180 -2.98 9.15 -6.31
CA THR A 180 -3.78 9.64 -5.18
C THR A 180 -3.81 11.17 -5.14
N ARG A 181 -2.67 11.86 -5.33
CA ARG A 181 -2.64 13.33 -5.43
C ARG A 181 -3.52 13.87 -6.56
N ARG A 182 -3.53 13.19 -7.71
CA ARG A 182 -4.37 13.59 -8.86
C ARG A 182 -5.87 13.45 -8.59
N GLN A 183 -6.26 12.64 -7.61
CA GLN A 183 -7.65 12.42 -7.21
C GLN A 183 -8.11 13.38 -6.11
N GLN A 184 -7.17 14.03 -5.39
CA GLN A 184 -7.51 15.03 -4.39
C GLN A 184 -7.98 16.33 -5.09
N PRO A 185 -9.12 16.92 -4.66
CA PRO A 185 -9.53 18.24 -5.14
C PRO A 185 -8.43 19.28 -4.84
N PRO A 186 -8.25 20.31 -5.70
CA PRO A 186 -7.34 21.40 -5.36
C PRO A 186 -7.77 21.99 -4.01
N ALA A 187 -6.81 22.09 -3.08
CA ALA A 187 -7.07 22.69 -1.79
C ALA A 187 -7.64 24.09 -2.01
N ALA A 188 -8.88 24.32 -1.57
CA ALA A 188 -9.42 25.67 -1.49
C ALA A 188 -8.48 26.44 -0.57
N HIS A 189 -7.73 27.38 -1.13
CA HIS A 189 -6.87 28.28 -0.37
C HIS A 189 -7.74 28.98 0.67
N ALA A 190 -7.55 28.63 1.94
CA ALA A 190 -8.02 29.39 3.09
C ALA A 190 -6.96 30.42 3.47
#